data_AF-A0A8K0LBZ5-F1
#
_entry.id   AF-A0A8K0LBZ5-F1
#
_cell.length_a   1.000
_cell.length_b   1.000
_cell.length_c   1.000
_cell.angle_alpha   90.00
_cell.angle_beta   90.00
_cell.angle_gamma   90.00
#
_symmetry.space_group_name_H-M   'P 1'
#
loop_
_entity.id
_entity.type
_entity.pdbx_description
1 polymer ?
#
loop_
_entity_poly.entity_id
_entity_poly.type
_entity_poly.pdbx_seq_one_letter_code
_entity_poly.pdbx_strand_id
1 'polypeptide(L)'
;MRGQTVVLSLLAGAWASPAQKQWTPNVPRNPDYPLDVVDQLEESIMPNVEAWISKRAAANSTATCTLENAAIRREWSDLTPAERKSYISAVLCLQSLPPKSPRDTVPGAQNRFDDFVATHMTMAGMLHSPTNLFAAHRYFIWAYEKALREECGYEGYQPYMNYDRYADDPVNSPMFDGSETSMGGNGAPSEYAGVPQGFPKPYNMIPSAGGGGCVTDGPFKDMIVSLGPKSTIVSDIPANPQSDGLGSNPRCLRRDVNQFSAAGARANYTYSTIVDNPDIDAFYNRYLGQPQLKGDTHPWGIHNAGHYMIGGDPGGDFFASPGDPAFYFHHGMLDRVWWIWQMQDPENRVDKVPGTSTSMPMPGHGGMSMVAKREDVQDAVVDLGWTAPAVRLMDLNEQMGGLGGELCYIYV
;
A
#
# COMPACT_ATOMS: atom_id res chain seq x y z
N MET A 1 79.12 25.24 18.76
CA MET A 1 77.72 24.87 19.09
C MET A 1 76.81 25.40 17.99
N ARG A 2 76.40 24.54 17.06
CA ARG A 2 75.29 24.78 16.11
C ARG A 2 74.54 23.45 15.99
N GLY A 3 73.34 23.38 16.56
CA GLY A 3 72.47 22.21 16.48
C GLY A 3 71.76 22.18 15.13
N GLN A 4 71.74 21.00 14.49
CA GLN A 4 70.88 20.71 13.35
C GLN A 4 69.63 19.99 13.85
N THR A 5 68.48 20.60 13.63
CA THR A 5 67.16 20.03 13.90
C THR A 5 66.75 19.18 12.69
N VAL A 6 66.58 17.87 12.89
CA VAL A 6 65.99 16.96 11.89
C VAL A 6 64.47 17.01 12.05
N VAL A 7 63.77 17.44 11.00
CA VAL A 7 62.30 17.39 10.93
C VAL A 7 61.91 16.05 10.28
N LEU A 8 61.30 15.16 11.07
CA LEU A 8 60.64 13.96 10.55
C LEU A 8 59.25 14.36 10.02
N SER A 9 59.06 14.29 8.71
CA SER A 9 57.74 14.41 8.09
C SER A 9 57.00 13.07 8.22
N LEU A 10 55.96 13.02 9.06
CA LEU A 10 54.99 11.93 9.12
C LEU A 10 54.12 11.98 7.86
N LEU A 11 54.34 11.05 6.93
CA LEU A 11 53.40 10.76 5.85
C LEU A 11 52.21 9.99 6.44
N ALA A 12 51.14 10.71 6.77
CA ALA A 12 49.85 10.11 7.05
C ALA A 12 49.25 9.63 5.72
N GLY A 13 49.32 8.32 5.46
CA GLY A 13 48.60 7.69 4.37
C GLY A 13 47.10 7.77 4.64
N ALA A 14 46.41 8.68 3.96
CA ALA A 14 44.96 8.67 3.89
C ALA A 14 44.54 7.45 3.06
N TRP A 15 44.08 6.39 3.73
CA TRP A 15 43.34 5.33 3.08
C TRP A 15 41.99 5.90 2.67
N ALA A 16 41.91 6.44 1.45
CA ALA A 16 40.62 6.61 0.78
C ALA A 16 40.03 5.21 0.64
N SER A 17 39.01 4.91 1.45
CA SER A 17 38.14 3.77 1.17
C SER A 17 37.59 3.97 -0.24
N PRO A 18 37.50 2.91 -1.08
CA PRO A 18 36.88 3.04 -2.39
C PRO A 18 35.49 3.64 -2.17
N ALA A 19 35.17 4.75 -2.84
CA ALA A 19 33.81 5.26 -2.88
C ALA A 19 32.95 4.12 -3.43
N GLN A 20 32.22 3.42 -2.56
CA GLN A 20 31.22 2.46 -2.97
C GLN A 20 30.25 3.25 -3.84
N LYS A 21 30.14 2.85 -5.11
CA LYS A 21 29.20 3.46 -6.05
C LYS A 21 27.81 3.13 -5.52
N GLN A 22 27.21 4.10 -4.83
CA GLN A 22 25.86 3.99 -4.30
C GLN A 22 24.93 3.60 -5.45
N TRP A 23 24.14 2.54 -5.26
CA TRP A 23 23.17 2.12 -6.25
C TRP A 23 22.14 3.25 -6.39
N THR A 24 22.00 3.76 -7.61
CA THR A 24 21.00 4.77 -7.95
C THR A 24 20.21 4.26 -9.16
N PRO A 25 18.90 4.02 -9.00
CA PRO A 25 18.06 3.61 -10.11
C PRO A 25 17.96 4.79 -11.08
N ASN A 26 18.44 4.62 -12.31
CA ASN A 26 18.26 5.62 -13.36
C ASN A 26 16.85 5.49 -13.95
N VAL A 27 15.86 5.95 -13.17
CA VAL A 27 14.44 5.83 -13.50
C VAL A 27 13.89 7.25 -13.74
N PRO A 28 13.16 7.49 -14.86
CA PRO A 28 12.54 8.78 -15.10
C PRO A 28 11.57 9.15 -13.96
N ARG A 29 11.66 10.39 -13.48
CA ARG A 29 10.69 10.97 -12.54
C ARG A 29 9.94 12.11 -13.22
N ASN A 30 8.70 12.34 -12.81
CA ASN A 30 7.90 13.45 -13.28
C ASN A 30 8.43 14.78 -12.69
N PRO A 31 8.90 15.72 -13.52
CA PRO A 31 9.47 16.98 -13.03
C PRO A 31 8.46 17.89 -12.33
N ASP A 32 7.15 17.68 -12.52
CA ASP A 32 6.10 18.46 -11.87
C ASP A 32 5.96 18.10 -10.37
N TYR A 33 6.51 16.94 -9.96
CA TYR A 33 6.49 16.44 -8.60
C TYR A 33 7.91 16.24 -8.06
N PRO A 34 8.53 17.27 -7.47
CA PRO A 34 9.86 17.14 -6.86
C PRO A 34 9.82 16.17 -5.66
N LEU A 35 10.99 15.65 -5.29
CA LEU A 35 11.13 14.73 -4.16
C LEU A 35 10.68 15.36 -2.85
N ASP A 36 9.71 14.71 -2.19
CA ASP A 36 9.29 15.09 -0.86
C ASP A 36 10.25 14.53 0.22
N VAL A 37 9.93 14.77 1.50
CA VAL A 37 10.76 14.31 2.63
C VAL A 37 10.76 12.79 2.80
N VAL A 38 9.73 12.08 2.33
CA VAL A 38 9.64 10.62 2.36
C VAL A 38 10.46 10.02 1.23
N ASP A 39 10.43 10.64 0.04
CA ASP A 39 11.29 10.25 -1.08
C ASP A 39 12.78 10.43 -0.73
N GLN A 40 13.14 11.54 -0.08
CA GLN A 40 14.50 11.75 0.43
C GLN A 40 14.88 10.72 1.52
N LEU A 41 13.92 10.32 2.36
CA LEU A 41 14.13 9.28 3.37
C LEU A 41 14.35 7.91 2.72
N GLU A 42 13.61 7.58 1.67
CA GLU A 42 13.80 6.39 0.86
C GLU A 42 15.20 6.35 0.21
N GLU A 43 15.66 7.44 -0.39
CA GLU A 43 17.02 7.50 -0.95
C GLU A 43 18.09 7.31 0.15
N SER A 44 17.82 7.79 1.37
CA SER A 44 18.77 7.70 2.48
C SER A 44 18.94 6.29 3.06
N ILE A 45 17.95 5.39 2.89
CA ILE A 45 18.02 4.00 3.39
C ILE A 45 18.72 3.04 2.42
N MET A 46 18.97 3.44 1.17
CA MET A 46 19.51 2.53 0.16
C MET A 46 20.85 1.86 0.54
N PRO A 47 21.79 2.53 1.24
CA PRO A 47 22.98 1.86 1.78
C PRO A 47 22.65 0.73 2.77
N ASN A 48 21.59 0.88 3.56
CA ASN A 48 21.13 -0.19 4.47
C ASN A 48 20.53 -1.35 3.68
N VAL A 49 19.79 -1.07 2.60
CA VAL A 49 19.24 -2.08 1.69
C VAL A 49 20.37 -2.89 1.05
N GLU A 50 21.38 -2.22 0.50
CA GLU A 50 22.58 -2.84 -0.09
C GLU A 50 23.29 -3.77 0.91
N ALA A 51 23.52 -3.26 2.14
CA ALA A 51 24.18 -4.02 3.20
C ALA A 51 23.35 -5.23 3.63
N TRP A 52 22.03 -5.06 3.78
CA TRP A 52 21.10 -6.11 4.19
C TRP A 52 21.04 -7.25 3.17
N ILE A 53 20.88 -6.92 1.88
CA ILE A 53 20.86 -7.92 0.79
C ILE A 53 22.19 -8.67 0.73
N SER A 54 23.31 -7.94 0.83
CA SER A 54 24.65 -8.54 0.82
C SER A 54 24.83 -9.52 1.99
N LYS A 55 24.37 -9.15 3.18
CA LYS A 55 24.39 -10.02 4.38
C LYS A 55 23.54 -11.27 4.17
N ARG A 56 22.34 -11.14 3.60
CA ARG A 56 21.44 -12.27 3.33
C ARG A 56 22.00 -13.20 2.26
N ALA A 57 22.56 -12.67 1.18
CA ALA A 57 23.23 -13.45 0.15
C ALA A 57 24.43 -14.24 0.70
N ALA A 58 25.18 -13.66 1.66
CA ALA A 58 26.24 -14.37 2.35
C ALA A 58 25.74 -15.48 3.29
N ALA A 59 24.54 -15.31 3.89
CA ALA A 59 23.94 -16.29 4.79
C ALA A 59 23.20 -17.43 4.05
N ASN A 60 22.73 -17.19 2.82
CA ASN A 60 22.03 -18.17 2.01
C ASN A 60 22.56 -18.16 0.56
N SER A 61 23.35 -19.16 0.21
CA SER A 61 23.96 -19.29 -1.12
C SER A 61 22.96 -19.53 -2.26
N THR A 62 21.70 -19.79 -1.96
CA THR A 62 20.62 -19.91 -2.96
C THR A 62 19.82 -18.61 -3.13
N ALA A 63 20.19 -17.51 -2.46
CA ALA A 63 19.51 -16.23 -2.62
C ALA A 63 19.73 -15.69 -4.03
N THR A 64 18.64 -15.45 -4.76
CA THR A 64 18.67 -14.99 -6.16
C THR A 64 18.33 -13.52 -6.33
N CYS A 65 17.70 -12.88 -5.33
CA CYS A 65 17.30 -11.49 -5.41
C CYS A 65 18.48 -10.53 -5.14
N THR A 66 18.69 -9.58 -6.05
CA THR A 66 19.72 -8.53 -5.96
C THR A 66 19.15 -7.18 -6.40
N LEU A 67 19.85 -6.08 -6.14
CA LEU A 67 19.41 -4.76 -6.61
C LEU A 67 19.42 -4.61 -8.13
N GLU A 68 20.20 -5.44 -8.83
CA GLU A 68 20.29 -5.45 -10.29
C GLU A 68 19.10 -6.16 -10.95
N ASN A 69 18.47 -7.13 -10.27
CA ASN A 69 17.35 -7.89 -10.83
C ASN A 69 16.01 -7.63 -10.13
N ALA A 70 16.00 -6.90 -9.02
CA ALA A 70 14.78 -6.51 -8.35
C ALA A 70 13.90 -5.65 -9.25
N ALA A 71 12.61 -5.97 -9.24
CA ALA A 71 11.61 -5.15 -9.87
C ALA A 71 11.54 -3.76 -9.23
N ILE A 72 11.26 -2.75 -10.03
CA ILE A 72 11.13 -1.36 -9.55
C ILE A 72 9.66 -0.98 -9.59
N ARG A 73 9.07 -0.79 -8.41
CA ARG A 73 7.73 -0.22 -8.25
C ARG A 73 7.84 1.30 -8.19
N ARG A 74 7.15 1.99 -9.09
CA ARG A 74 7.27 3.44 -9.32
C ARG A 74 5.98 4.16 -8.95
N GLU A 75 6.10 5.44 -8.64
CA GLU A 75 4.94 6.30 -8.43
C GLU A 75 4.13 6.43 -9.74
N TRP A 76 2.80 6.43 -9.65
CA TRP A 76 1.92 6.45 -10.83
C TRP A 76 2.19 7.63 -11.78
N SER A 77 2.42 8.81 -11.22
CA SER A 77 2.69 10.02 -12.00
C SER A 77 4.06 10.01 -12.68
N ASP A 78 5.00 9.16 -12.24
CA ASP A 78 6.30 8.97 -12.87
C ASP A 78 6.23 8.05 -14.11
N LEU A 79 5.18 7.23 -14.23
CA LEU A 79 4.94 6.44 -15.43
C LEU A 79 4.56 7.33 -16.62
N THR A 80 5.06 6.96 -17.80
CA THR A 80 4.63 7.56 -19.07
C THR A 80 3.17 7.24 -19.37
N PRO A 81 2.49 8.07 -20.20
CA PRO A 81 1.13 7.77 -20.66
C PRO A 81 0.94 6.35 -21.24
N ALA A 82 1.96 5.84 -21.95
CA ALA A 82 1.92 4.49 -22.52
C ALA A 82 1.99 3.39 -21.45
N GLU A 83 2.88 3.54 -20.46
CA GLU A 83 2.97 2.62 -19.32
C GLU A 83 1.67 2.61 -18.50
N ARG A 84 1.07 3.78 -18.27
CA ARG A 84 -0.23 3.90 -17.59
C ARG A 84 -1.34 3.18 -18.36
N LYS A 85 -1.44 3.39 -19.67
CA LYS A 85 -2.40 2.68 -20.54
C LYS A 85 -2.19 1.17 -20.55
N SER A 86 -0.94 0.71 -20.49
CA SER A 86 -0.60 -0.72 -20.37
C SER A 86 -1.13 -1.32 -19.07
N TYR A 87 -0.91 -0.66 -17.93
CA TYR A 87 -1.47 -1.09 -16.64
C TYR A 87 -3.02 -1.11 -16.68
N ILE A 88 -3.64 -0.03 -17.14
CA ILE A 88 -5.11 0.09 -17.26
C ILE A 88 -5.68 -1.07 -18.09
N SER A 89 -5.05 -1.39 -19.22
CA SER A 89 -5.48 -2.47 -20.10
C SER A 89 -5.44 -3.83 -19.40
N ALA A 90 -4.43 -4.07 -18.56
CA ALA A 90 -4.32 -5.29 -17.78
C ALA A 90 -5.40 -5.40 -16.69
N VAL A 91 -5.76 -4.28 -16.03
CA VAL A 91 -6.88 -4.27 -15.07
C VAL A 91 -8.21 -4.58 -15.77
N LEU A 92 -8.48 -3.93 -16.90
CA LEU A 92 -9.68 -4.20 -17.71
C LEU A 92 -9.71 -5.64 -18.22
N CYS A 93 -8.54 -6.22 -18.54
CA CYS A 93 -8.44 -7.63 -18.87
C CYS A 93 -8.86 -8.54 -17.69
N LEU A 94 -8.42 -8.28 -16.45
CA LEU A 94 -8.89 -9.06 -15.28
C LEU A 94 -10.41 -8.94 -15.08
N GLN A 95 -11.01 -7.79 -15.42
CA GLN A 95 -12.46 -7.60 -15.39
C GLN A 95 -13.21 -8.36 -16.51
N SER A 96 -12.48 -8.86 -17.53
CA SER A 96 -13.05 -9.65 -18.63
C SER A 96 -12.86 -11.16 -18.48
N LEU A 97 -11.88 -11.59 -17.67
CA LEU A 97 -11.59 -13.01 -17.45
C LEU A 97 -12.61 -13.64 -16.48
N PRO A 98 -12.99 -14.93 -16.65
CA PRO A 98 -13.96 -15.60 -15.79
C PRO A 98 -13.42 -15.79 -14.36
N PRO A 99 -14.26 -15.67 -13.30
CA PRO A 99 -13.82 -15.80 -11.90
C PRO A 99 -13.30 -17.22 -11.60
N LYS A 100 -12.35 -17.31 -10.66
CA LYS A 100 -11.83 -18.56 -10.07
C LYS A 100 -12.55 -18.93 -8.78
N SER A 101 -13.16 -17.98 -8.08
CA SER A 101 -13.91 -18.22 -6.86
C SER A 101 -15.06 -19.21 -7.09
N PRO A 102 -15.33 -20.13 -6.14
CA PRO A 102 -16.45 -21.06 -6.25
C PRO A 102 -17.80 -20.31 -6.28
N ARG A 103 -18.63 -20.57 -7.28
CA ARG A 103 -19.93 -19.87 -7.47
C ARG A 103 -20.94 -20.10 -6.34
N ASP A 104 -20.83 -21.21 -5.63
CA ASP A 104 -21.64 -21.53 -4.45
C ASP A 104 -21.20 -20.72 -3.22
N THR A 105 -19.94 -20.31 -3.16
CA THR A 105 -19.39 -19.45 -2.10
C THR A 105 -19.52 -17.96 -2.43
N VAL A 106 -19.26 -17.57 -3.69
CA VAL A 106 -19.26 -16.18 -4.15
C VAL A 106 -20.16 -16.02 -5.38
N PRO A 107 -21.49 -16.13 -5.23
CA PRO A 107 -22.41 -16.10 -6.37
C PRO A 107 -22.45 -14.77 -7.11
N GLY A 108 -21.96 -13.69 -6.50
CA GLY A 108 -21.87 -12.37 -7.11
C GLY A 108 -20.62 -12.12 -7.97
N ALA A 109 -19.59 -12.97 -7.88
CA ALA A 109 -18.36 -12.78 -8.65
C ALA A 109 -18.63 -12.99 -10.15
N GLN A 110 -18.29 -11.99 -10.95
CA GLN A 110 -18.48 -11.99 -12.40
C GLN A 110 -17.19 -12.17 -13.17
N ASN A 111 -16.04 -11.81 -12.58
CA ASN A 111 -14.75 -11.81 -13.26
C ASN A 111 -13.57 -12.07 -12.32
N ARG A 112 -12.35 -12.15 -12.86
CA ARG A 112 -11.12 -12.35 -12.08
C ARG A 112 -10.76 -11.20 -11.18
N PHE A 113 -11.17 -9.98 -11.49
CA PHE A 113 -10.99 -8.84 -10.59
C PHE A 113 -11.85 -9.01 -9.33
N ASP A 114 -13.09 -9.49 -9.46
CA ASP A 114 -14.00 -9.79 -8.35
C ASP A 114 -13.46 -10.86 -7.41
N ASP A 115 -12.62 -11.78 -7.87
CA ASP A 115 -11.95 -12.75 -7.00
C ASP A 115 -11.10 -12.06 -5.93
N PHE A 116 -10.39 -10.99 -6.27
CA PHE A 116 -9.60 -10.22 -5.31
C PHE A 116 -10.51 -9.50 -4.31
N VAL A 117 -11.61 -8.91 -4.79
CA VAL A 117 -12.62 -8.28 -3.94
C VAL A 117 -13.22 -9.30 -2.97
N ALA A 118 -13.59 -10.48 -3.47
CA ALA A 118 -14.18 -11.54 -2.66
C ALA A 118 -13.21 -12.10 -1.62
N THR A 119 -11.93 -12.29 -1.98
CA THR A 119 -10.87 -12.70 -1.04
C THR A 119 -10.78 -11.72 0.10
N HIS A 120 -10.71 -10.41 -0.21
CA HIS A 120 -10.63 -9.38 0.81
C HIS A 120 -11.89 -9.33 1.69
N MET A 121 -13.09 -9.39 1.10
CA MET A 121 -14.35 -9.40 1.85
C MET A 121 -14.47 -10.60 2.80
N THR A 122 -14.01 -11.77 2.36
CA THR A 122 -14.06 -13.03 3.12
C THR A 122 -13.01 -13.05 4.24
N MET A 123 -11.85 -12.42 3.99
CA MET A 123 -10.68 -12.51 4.86
C MET A 123 -10.34 -11.20 5.59
N ALA A 124 -11.19 -10.17 5.49
CA ALA A 124 -10.92 -8.83 6.02
C ALA A 124 -10.45 -8.84 7.48
N GLY A 125 -11.03 -9.74 8.30
CA GLY A 125 -10.64 -9.90 9.69
C GLY A 125 -9.20 -10.38 9.90
N MET A 126 -8.73 -11.32 9.06
CA MET A 126 -7.33 -11.75 9.05
C MET A 126 -6.45 -10.65 8.46
N LEU A 127 -6.82 -10.12 7.29
CA LEU A 127 -6.05 -9.13 6.55
C LEU A 127 -5.82 -7.84 7.33
N HIS A 128 -6.69 -7.46 8.26
CA HIS A 128 -6.54 -6.24 9.07
C HIS A 128 -6.18 -6.53 10.54
N SER A 129 -5.83 -7.76 10.87
CA SER A 129 -5.28 -8.07 12.19
C SER A 129 -3.89 -7.43 12.37
N PRO A 130 -3.49 -7.07 13.60
CA PRO A 130 -2.16 -6.51 13.87
C PRO A 130 -1.03 -7.36 13.32
N THR A 131 -1.12 -8.69 13.44
CA THR A 131 -0.07 -9.60 13.01
C THR A 131 0.05 -9.68 11.48
N ASN A 132 -1.06 -9.54 10.75
CA ASN A 132 -1.08 -9.83 9.32
C ASN A 132 -1.17 -8.58 8.45
N LEU A 133 -1.57 -7.42 8.98
CA LEU A 133 -1.90 -6.22 8.19
C LEU A 133 -0.88 -5.92 7.10
N PHE A 134 0.40 -5.87 7.46
CA PHE A 134 1.45 -5.51 6.51
C PHE A 134 1.78 -6.67 5.56
N ALA A 135 2.19 -7.81 6.10
CA ALA A 135 2.62 -8.98 5.32
C ALA A 135 1.53 -9.51 4.38
N ALA A 136 0.27 -9.59 4.84
CA ALA A 136 -0.82 -10.12 4.04
C ALA A 136 -1.24 -9.16 2.93
N HIS A 137 -1.23 -7.84 3.16
CA HIS A 137 -1.51 -6.88 2.08
C HIS A 137 -0.38 -6.80 1.07
N ARG A 138 0.89 -6.92 1.50
CA ARG A 138 2.04 -7.11 0.59
C ARG A 138 1.80 -8.30 -0.33
N TYR A 139 1.43 -9.45 0.23
CA TYR A 139 1.16 -10.65 -0.55
C TYR A 139 -0.06 -10.49 -1.47
N PHE A 140 -1.11 -9.81 -0.99
CA PHE A 140 -2.32 -9.55 -1.76
C PHE A 140 -2.05 -8.69 -3.01
N ILE A 141 -1.31 -7.59 -2.88
CA ILE A 141 -0.96 -6.75 -4.04
C ILE A 141 0.09 -7.41 -4.95
N TRP A 142 0.98 -8.24 -4.40
CA TRP A 142 1.90 -9.06 -5.20
C TRP A 142 1.14 -10.12 -6.01
N ALA A 143 0.14 -10.78 -5.43
CA ALA A 143 -0.70 -11.73 -6.15
C ALA A 143 -1.53 -11.04 -7.25
N TYR A 144 -1.98 -9.81 -7.00
CA TYR A 144 -2.66 -8.98 -7.99
C TYR A 144 -1.73 -8.61 -9.15
N GLU A 145 -0.52 -8.13 -8.84
CA GLU A 145 0.52 -7.88 -9.83
C GLU A 145 0.82 -9.14 -10.66
N LYS A 146 0.98 -10.30 -10.01
CA LYS A 146 1.20 -11.58 -10.68
C LYS A 146 0.07 -11.92 -11.64
N ALA A 147 -1.19 -11.72 -11.24
CA ALA A 147 -2.34 -11.94 -12.13
C ALA A 147 -2.34 -10.97 -13.33
N LEU A 148 -2.04 -9.68 -13.12
CA LEU A 148 -1.91 -8.72 -14.23
C LEU A 148 -0.84 -9.16 -15.23
N ARG A 149 0.31 -9.63 -14.74
CA ARG A 149 1.45 -10.02 -15.57
C ARG A 149 1.23 -11.35 -16.28
N GLU A 150 0.85 -12.40 -15.53
CA GLU A 150 0.78 -13.77 -16.04
C GLU A 150 -0.51 -14.08 -16.80
N GLU A 151 -1.63 -13.42 -16.46
CA GLU A 151 -2.92 -13.70 -17.07
C GLU A 151 -3.34 -12.64 -18.11
N CYS A 152 -2.82 -11.42 -17.96
CA CYS A 152 -3.17 -10.28 -18.81
C CYS A 152 -1.98 -9.64 -19.55
N GLY A 153 -0.79 -10.23 -19.44
CA GLY A 153 0.38 -9.82 -20.23
C GLY A 153 0.96 -8.46 -19.86
N TYR A 154 0.69 -7.95 -18.65
CA TYR A 154 1.32 -6.72 -18.17
C TYR A 154 2.83 -6.93 -18.02
N GLU A 155 3.64 -6.06 -18.62
CA GLU A 155 5.11 -6.17 -18.53
C GLU A 155 5.71 -5.33 -17.39
N GLY A 156 4.95 -4.37 -16.86
CA GLY A 156 5.36 -3.51 -15.74
C GLY A 156 5.07 -4.13 -14.36
N TYR A 157 5.38 -3.37 -13.30
CA TYR A 157 5.19 -3.79 -11.91
C TYR A 157 4.18 -2.88 -11.20
N GLN A 158 3.63 -3.31 -10.06
CA GLN A 158 2.59 -2.58 -9.35
C GLN A 158 3.04 -1.15 -9.01
N PRO A 159 2.38 -0.10 -9.55
CA PRO A 159 2.69 1.27 -9.19
C PRO A 159 2.06 1.63 -7.84
N TYR A 160 2.52 2.74 -7.24
CA TYR A 160 1.99 3.26 -5.98
C TYR A 160 1.46 4.70 -6.09
N MET A 161 0.65 5.08 -5.10
CA MET A 161 0.05 6.42 -4.95
C MET A 161 0.83 7.26 -3.93
N ASN A 162 1.70 8.18 -4.35
CA ASN A 162 2.24 9.15 -3.38
C ASN A 162 1.15 10.19 -3.05
N TYR A 163 0.64 10.15 -1.81
CA TYR A 163 -0.47 11.01 -1.39
C TYR A 163 -0.14 12.51 -1.46
N ASP A 164 1.10 12.90 -1.14
CA ASP A 164 1.48 14.32 -1.04
C ASP A 164 1.42 15.02 -2.40
N ARG A 165 1.79 14.31 -3.47
CA ARG A 165 1.70 14.76 -4.87
C ARG A 165 0.27 15.14 -5.26
N TYR A 166 -0.73 14.56 -4.60
CA TYR A 166 -2.14 14.73 -4.95
C TYR A 166 -2.92 15.50 -3.89
N ALA A 167 -2.36 15.73 -2.69
CA ALA A 167 -3.13 16.21 -1.53
C ALA A 167 -3.66 17.64 -1.66
N ASP A 168 -3.06 18.48 -2.50
CA ASP A 168 -3.53 19.86 -2.76
C ASP A 168 -4.71 19.91 -3.74
N ASP A 169 -4.74 19.01 -4.73
CA ASP A 169 -5.80 18.92 -5.74
C ASP A 169 -5.96 17.47 -6.22
N PRO A 170 -6.59 16.60 -5.41
CA PRO A 170 -6.62 15.18 -5.72
C PRO A 170 -7.53 14.88 -6.92
N VAL A 171 -8.56 15.71 -7.16
CA VAL A 171 -9.52 15.54 -8.26
C VAL A 171 -8.84 15.73 -9.62
N ASN A 172 -7.90 16.66 -9.75
CA ASN A 172 -7.16 16.89 -11.01
C ASN A 172 -5.80 16.19 -11.04
N SER A 173 -5.56 15.23 -10.13
CA SER A 173 -4.32 14.46 -10.12
C SER A 173 -4.21 13.52 -11.33
N PRO A 174 -2.99 13.15 -11.76
CA PRO A 174 -2.75 12.14 -12.81
C PRO A 174 -3.46 10.79 -12.63
N MET A 175 -3.96 10.50 -11.43
CA MET A 175 -4.71 9.28 -11.12
C MET A 175 -6.23 9.46 -11.18
N PHE A 176 -6.74 10.66 -10.97
CA PHE A 176 -8.19 10.92 -10.88
C PHE A 176 -8.71 12.02 -11.82
N ASP A 177 -7.88 12.52 -12.74
CA ASP A 177 -8.24 13.57 -13.72
C ASP A 177 -9.28 13.15 -14.79
N GLY A 178 -9.75 11.91 -14.77
CA GLY A 178 -10.72 11.38 -15.76
C GLY A 178 -10.16 11.14 -17.16
N SER A 179 -8.86 11.33 -17.39
CA SER A 179 -8.22 11.08 -18.69
C SER A 179 -8.17 9.58 -19.04
N GLU A 180 -7.82 9.27 -20.28
CA GLU A 180 -7.56 7.88 -20.71
C GLU A 180 -6.34 7.24 -20.02
N THR A 181 -5.59 8.00 -19.23
CA THR A 181 -4.38 7.57 -18.52
C THR A 181 -4.54 7.60 -17.01
N SER A 182 -5.76 7.72 -16.51
CA SER A 182 -6.09 7.75 -15.09
C SER A 182 -6.80 6.47 -14.65
N MET A 183 -7.05 6.33 -13.34
CA MET A 183 -7.93 5.29 -12.80
C MET A 183 -9.42 5.68 -12.90
N GLY A 184 -9.78 6.60 -13.79
CA GLY A 184 -11.10 7.23 -13.89
C GLY A 184 -11.10 8.65 -13.32
N GLY A 185 -12.30 9.18 -13.11
CA GLY A 185 -12.52 10.50 -12.53
C GLY A 185 -12.94 10.49 -11.07
N ASN A 186 -13.30 11.67 -10.58
CA ASN A 186 -14.21 11.80 -9.44
C ASN A 186 -15.61 11.28 -9.81
N GLY A 187 -16.43 10.97 -8.80
CA GLY A 187 -17.83 10.64 -9.00
C GLY A 187 -18.69 11.87 -9.25
N ALA A 188 -19.83 11.68 -9.91
CA ALA A 188 -20.87 12.69 -10.01
C ALA A 188 -21.25 13.23 -8.60
N PRO A 189 -21.73 14.48 -8.49
CA PRO A 189 -22.10 15.04 -7.19
C PRO A 189 -23.16 14.19 -6.47
N SER A 190 -22.93 13.92 -5.18
CA SER A 190 -23.84 13.18 -4.31
C SER A 190 -23.81 13.77 -2.89
N GLU A 191 -24.95 13.76 -2.21
CA GLU A 191 -25.04 14.25 -0.83
C GLU A 191 -24.96 13.09 0.16
N TYR A 192 -23.97 13.12 1.04
CA TYR A 192 -23.87 12.25 2.21
C TYR A 192 -23.08 12.96 3.33
N ALA A 193 -23.20 12.47 4.56
CA ALA A 193 -22.67 13.19 5.73
C ALA A 193 -21.13 13.25 5.78
N GLY A 194 -20.43 12.44 5.00
CA GLY A 194 -19.00 12.16 5.14
C GLY A 194 -18.74 10.82 5.81
N VAL A 195 -17.49 10.57 6.17
CA VAL A 195 -17.02 9.29 6.71
C VAL A 195 -16.86 9.38 8.23
N PRO A 196 -17.64 8.63 9.03
CA PRO A 196 -17.48 8.60 10.48
C PRO A 196 -16.08 8.13 10.89
N GLN A 197 -15.50 8.79 11.89
CA GLN A 197 -14.19 8.44 12.45
C GLN A 197 -14.27 8.20 13.96
N GLY A 198 -13.37 7.36 14.47
CA GLY A 198 -13.29 7.02 15.90
C GLY A 198 -12.71 8.11 16.81
N PHE A 199 -12.51 9.34 16.33
CA PHE A 199 -11.89 10.43 17.09
C PHE A 199 -12.91 11.33 17.77
N PRO A 200 -12.53 12.10 18.81
CA PRO A 200 -13.39 13.13 19.40
C PRO A 200 -13.74 14.27 18.42
N LYS A 201 -14.86 14.94 18.67
CA LYS A 201 -15.24 16.19 17.97
C LYS A 201 -14.12 17.25 18.08
N PRO A 202 -13.85 18.03 17.02
CA PRO A 202 -14.56 18.07 15.73
C PRO A 202 -14.06 17.05 14.68
N TYR A 203 -13.14 16.15 15.05
CA TYR A 203 -12.46 15.23 14.12
C TYR A 203 -13.17 13.87 14.01
N ASN A 204 -14.38 13.72 14.51
CA ASN A 204 -15.13 12.45 14.47
C ASN A 204 -15.72 12.13 13.08
N MET A 205 -15.37 12.89 12.05
CA MET A 205 -15.92 12.79 10.70
C MET A 205 -14.97 13.42 9.67
N ILE A 206 -14.69 12.69 8.59
CA ILE A 206 -14.08 13.26 7.38
C ILE A 206 -15.23 13.83 6.53
N PRO A 207 -15.25 15.13 6.19
CA PRO A 207 -16.31 15.70 5.37
C PRO A 207 -16.33 15.10 3.95
N SER A 208 -17.50 15.05 3.31
CA SER A 208 -17.60 14.76 1.87
C SER A 208 -16.92 15.87 1.05
N ALA A 209 -16.24 15.53 -0.04
CA ALA A 209 -15.54 16.46 -0.92
C ALA A 209 -16.35 16.88 -2.17
N GLY A 210 -17.62 16.45 -2.27
CA GLY A 210 -18.56 16.90 -3.30
C GLY A 210 -18.73 15.94 -4.48
N GLY A 211 -18.07 14.78 -4.46
CA GLY A 211 -18.39 13.64 -5.32
C GLY A 211 -19.40 12.72 -4.65
N GLY A 212 -19.19 11.41 -4.79
CA GLY A 212 -19.92 10.33 -4.14
C GLY A 212 -20.85 9.56 -5.08
N GLY A 213 -21.17 10.08 -6.26
CA GLY A 213 -21.94 9.42 -7.32
C GLY A 213 -21.08 8.55 -8.25
N CYS A 214 -21.66 8.06 -9.35
CA CYS A 214 -20.95 7.26 -10.34
C CYS A 214 -19.79 8.03 -10.97
N VAL A 215 -18.67 7.35 -11.20
CA VAL A 215 -17.58 7.84 -12.06
C VAL A 215 -18.09 7.90 -13.50
N THR A 216 -17.95 9.06 -14.16
CA THR A 216 -18.48 9.29 -15.52
C THR A 216 -17.42 9.29 -16.60
N ASP A 217 -16.14 9.36 -16.23
CA ASP A 217 -15.02 9.61 -17.13
C ASP A 217 -13.87 8.62 -16.94
N GLY A 218 -13.01 8.53 -17.95
CA GLY A 218 -11.85 7.65 -17.97
C GLY A 218 -12.18 6.17 -18.23
N PRO A 219 -11.17 5.30 -18.12
CA PRO A 219 -11.25 3.90 -18.58
C PRO A 219 -12.23 3.02 -17.80
N PHE A 220 -12.59 3.43 -16.58
CA PHE A 220 -13.41 2.63 -15.65
C PHE A 220 -14.84 3.18 -15.48
N LYS A 221 -15.29 4.12 -16.31
CA LYS A 221 -16.65 4.68 -16.25
C LYS A 221 -17.75 3.62 -16.44
N ASP A 222 -17.46 2.57 -17.21
CA ASP A 222 -18.37 1.45 -17.50
C ASP A 222 -18.08 0.23 -16.62
N MET A 223 -17.19 0.36 -15.62
CA MET A 223 -16.88 -0.70 -14.68
C MET A 223 -18.11 -1.06 -13.84
N ILE A 224 -18.37 -2.37 -13.73
CA ILE A 224 -19.44 -2.91 -12.90
C ILE A 224 -18.86 -3.35 -11.56
N VAL A 225 -19.27 -2.69 -10.50
CA VAL A 225 -19.07 -3.15 -9.12
C VAL A 225 -20.12 -4.21 -8.83
N SER A 226 -19.71 -5.47 -8.71
CA SER A 226 -20.60 -6.63 -8.63
C SER A 226 -20.86 -7.14 -7.20
N LEU A 227 -19.89 -6.93 -6.30
CA LEU A 227 -19.93 -7.37 -4.90
C LEU A 227 -20.20 -6.20 -3.94
N GLY A 228 -20.48 -6.52 -2.68
CA GLY A 228 -20.85 -5.55 -1.66
C GLY A 228 -22.19 -4.84 -1.97
N PRO A 229 -22.52 -3.76 -1.24
CA PRO A 229 -21.79 -3.25 -0.10
C PRO A 229 -21.96 -4.15 1.14
N LYS A 230 -21.02 -4.06 2.07
CA LYS A 230 -21.09 -4.66 3.41
C LYS A 230 -20.95 -3.62 4.52
N SER A 231 -20.18 -2.56 4.28
CA SER A 231 -19.96 -1.45 5.21
C SER A 231 -19.83 -0.12 4.46
N THR A 232 -20.81 0.18 3.61
CA THR A 232 -20.83 1.40 2.79
C THR A 232 -20.89 2.70 3.62
N ILE A 233 -20.22 3.73 3.12
CA ILE A 233 -20.28 5.12 3.62
C ILE A 233 -21.30 5.99 2.85
N VAL A 234 -21.73 5.55 1.66
CA VAL A 234 -22.75 6.22 0.85
C VAL A 234 -24.12 5.60 1.13
N SER A 235 -25.16 6.43 1.17
CA SER A 235 -26.50 6.06 1.65
C SER A 235 -27.49 5.69 0.54
N ASP A 236 -27.15 5.95 -0.72
CA ASP A 236 -28.05 5.87 -1.87
C ASP A 236 -27.68 4.74 -2.84
N ILE A 237 -27.18 3.60 -2.31
CA ILE A 237 -26.94 2.37 -3.07
C ILE A 237 -27.81 1.21 -2.56
N PRO A 238 -28.18 0.25 -3.43
CA PRO A 238 -28.92 -0.94 -3.02
C PRO A 238 -28.12 -1.78 -2.02
N ALA A 239 -28.79 -2.25 -0.96
CA ALA A 239 -28.22 -3.26 -0.07
C ALA A 239 -27.94 -4.56 -0.85
N ASN A 240 -26.84 -5.24 -0.52
CA ASN A 240 -26.56 -6.55 -1.11
C ASN A 240 -27.64 -7.57 -0.71
N PRO A 241 -28.09 -8.45 -1.62
CA PRO A 241 -29.06 -9.50 -1.29
C PRO A 241 -28.54 -10.52 -0.25
N GLN A 242 -27.23 -10.60 -0.03
CA GLN A 242 -26.60 -11.41 1.03
C GLN A 242 -25.93 -10.51 2.07
N SER A 243 -26.08 -10.84 3.34
CA SER A 243 -25.54 -10.05 4.46
C SER A 243 -24.02 -10.06 4.55
N ASP A 244 -23.36 -11.03 3.93
CA ASP A 244 -21.90 -11.09 3.79
C ASP A 244 -21.37 -10.25 2.62
N GLY A 245 -22.26 -9.68 1.79
CA GLY A 245 -21.92 -8.88 0.62
C GLY A 245 -21.46 -9.69 -0.60
N LEU A 246 -21.54 -11.03 -0.59
CA LEU A 246 -21.03 -11.89 -1.67
C LEU A 246 -22.08 -12.20 -2.75
N GLY A 247 -23.32 -11.74 -2.57
CA GLY A 247 -24.38 -11.83 -3.57
C GLY A 247 -24.17 -10.88 -4.75
N SER A 248 -24.74 -11.21 -5.91
CA SER A 248 -24.69 -10.34 -7.10
C SER A 248 -25.46 -9.03 -6.85
N ASN A 249 -24.76 -7.91 -6.95
CA ASN A 249 -25.32 -6.57 -6.77
C ASN A 249 -24.68 -5.54 -7.73
N PRO A 250 -24.87 -5.71 -9.06
CA PRO A 250 -24.21 -4.90 -10.07
C PRO A 250 -24.63 -3.42 -10.02
N ARG A 251 -23.64 -2.53 -9.97
CA ARG A 251 -23.80 -1.06 -9.99
C ARG A 251 -22.53 -0.39 -10.53
N CYS A 252 -22.59 0.92 -10.74
CA CYS A 252 -21.42 1.70 -11.20
C CYS A 252 -20.35 1.81 -10.12
N LEU A 253 -19.10 2.01 -10.54
CA LEU A 253 -18.04 2.53 -9.66
C LEU A 253 -18.40 3.95 -9.21
N ARG A 254 -18.31 4.24 -7.91
CA ARG A 254 -18.58 5.56 -7.33
C ARG A 254 -17.36 6.07 -6.56
N ARG A 255 -17.07 7.37 -6.63
CA ARG A 255 -15.95 8.00 -5.90
C ARG A 255 -16.32 9.35 -5.29
N ASP A 256 -15.73 9.64 -4.15
CA ASP A 256 -15.61 11.01 -3.62
C ASP A 256 -14.13 11.27 -3.42
N VAL A 257 -13.45 11.75 -4.46
CA VAL A 257 -11.99 11.99 -4.42
C VAL A 257 -11.72 13.12 -3.41
N ASN A 258 -11.24 12.74 -2.23
CA ASN A 258 -11.46 13.54 -1.02
C ASN A 258 -10.21 14.27 -0.53
N GLN A 259 -10.18 15.59 -0.73
CA GLN A 259 -9.10 16.47 -0.26
C GLN A 259 -8.96 16.52 1.28
N PHE A 260 -10.06 16.39 2.04
CA PHE A 260 -10.01 16.40 3.51
C PHE A 260 -9.39 15.13 4.08
N SER A 261 -9.60 14.00 3.40
CA SER A 261 -8.94 12.74 3.71
C SER A 261 -7.46 12.80 3.33
N ALA A 262 -7.14 13.24 2.11
CA ALA A 262 -5.77 13.31 1.60
C ALA A 262 -4.85 14.17 2.49
N ALA A 263 -5.39 15.22 3.12
CA ALA A 263 -4.66 16.06 4.06
C ALA A 263 -4.07 15.30 5.28
N GLY A 264 -4.64 14.15 5.67
CA GLY A 264 -4.14 13.27 6.73
C GLY A 264 -3.07 12.26 6.30
N ALA A 265 -2.70 12.25 5.02
CA ALA A 265 -1.68 11.34 4.45
C ALA A 265 -0.48 12.07 3.80
N ARG A 266 -0.41 13.39 3.94
CA ARG A 266 0.70 14.21 3.42
C ARG A 266 2.07 13.72 3.87
N ALA A 267 3.12 14.19 3.18
CA ALA A 267 4.48 13.73 3.38
C ALA A 267 4.95 13.91 4.84
N ASN A 268 4.52 14.96 5.54
CA ASN A 268 4.84 15.15 6.96
C ASN A 268 4.21 14.08 7.88
N TYR A 269 2.98 13.64 7.62
CA TYR A 269 2.33 12.55 8.36
C TYR A 269 3.00 11.21 8.06
N THR A 270 3.30 10.95 6.80
CA THR A 270 4.00 9.73 6.37
C THR A 270 5.42 9.68 6.97
N TYR A 271 6.17 10.77 6.89
CA TYR A 271 7.53 10.89 7.43
C TYR A 271 7.57 10.68 8.96
N SER A 272 6.71 11.38 9.71
CA SER A 272 6.63 11.22 11.18
C SER A 272 6.19 9.82 11.58
N THR A 273 5.30 9.18 10.81
CA THR A 273 4.92 7.78 11.03
C THR A 273 6.16 6.87 10.98
N ILE A 274 7.07 7.09 10.03
CA ILE A 274 8.30 6.28 9.89
C ILE A 274 9.35 6.63 10.95
N VAL A 275 9.68 7.92 11.11
CA VAL A 275 10.86 8.36 11.85
C VAL A 275 10.63 8.41 13.36
N ASP A 276 9.43 8.77 13.80
CA ASP A 276 9.15 8.95 15.22
C ASP A 276 8.71 7.65 15.92
N ASN A 277 8.55 6.55 15.17
CA ASN A 277 8.03 5.27 15.68
C ASN A 277 8.99 4.11 15.39
N PRO A 278 10.11 3.97 16.12
CA PRO A 278 11.11 2.94 15.85
C PRO A 278 10.68 1.51 16.22
N ASP A 279 9.62 1.38 17.03
CA ASP A 279 9.03 0.10 17.43
C ASP A 279 7.83 -0.26 16.54
N ILE A 280 7.63 -1.57 16.27
CA ILE A 280 6.62 -2.05 15.34
C ILE A 280 5.18 -1.79 15.82
N ASP A 281 4.92 -1.85 17.13
CA ASP A 281 3.57 -1.61 17.68
C ASP A 281 3.26 -0.10 17.63
N ALA A 282 4.25 0.76 17.90
CA ALA A 282 4.11 2.21 17.74
C ALA A 282 3.89 2.61 16.28
N PHE A 283 4.66 2.02 15.36
CA PHE A 283 4.52 2.25 13.92
C PHE A 283 3.13 1.81 13.44
N TYR A 284 2.68 0.61 13.79
CA TYR A 284 1.35 0.10 13.47
C TYR A 284 0.24 1.01 13.98
N ASN A 285 0.31 1.44 15.25
CA ASN A 285 -0.71 2.32 15.81
C ASN A 285 -0.74 3.66 15.09
N ARG A 286 0.42 4.28 14.84
CA ARG A 286 0.48 5.59 14.18
C ARG A 286 0.01 5.50 12.73
N TYR A 287 0.36 4.43 12.03
CA TYR A 287 -0.09 4.10 10.68
C TYR A 287 -1.62 4.06 10.57
N LEU A 288 -2.31 3.61 11.64
CA LEU A 288 -3.77 3.62 11.79
C LEU A 288 -4.35 4.87 12.50
N GLY A 289 -3.52 5.89 12.74
CA GLY A 289 -3.95 7.17 13.32
C GLY A 289 -4.04 7.20 14.84
N GLN A 290 -3.53 6.19 15.54
CA GLN A 290 -3.64 6.06 17.00
C GLN A 290 -2.31 6.31 17.73
N PRO A 291 -2.35 6.96 18.92
CA PRO A 291 -3.44 7.81 19.40
C PRO A 291 -3.52 9.10 18.56
N GLN A 292 -4.64 9.83 18.67
CA GLN A 292 -4.70 11.20 18.15
C GLN A 292 -3.62 12.06 18.83
N LEU A 293 -2.74 12.65 18.02
CA LEU A 293 -1.71 13.55 18.52
C LEU A 293 -2.30 14.91 18.91
N LYS A 294 -1.70 15.56 19.91
CA LYS A 294 -2.15 16.86 20.38
C LYS A 294 -2.00 17.90 19.25
N GLY A 295 -3.11 18.51 18.86
CA GLY A 295 -3.14 19.52 17.79
C GLY A 295 -3.21 18.94 16.38
N ASP A 296 -3.29 17.61 16.24
CA ASP A 296 -3.52 16.95 14.96
C ASP A 296 -4.96 17.19 14.50
N THR A 297 -5.09 17.90 13.38
CA THR A 297 -6.36 18.26 12.75
C THR A 297 -6.83 17.24 11.71
N HIS A 298 -5.98 16.27 11.34
CA HIS A 298 -6.27 15.22 10.37
C HIS A 298 -5.80 13.84 10.88
N PRO A 299 -6.29 13.38 12.04
CA PRO A 299 -5.72 12.24 12.78
C PRO A 299 -6.01 10.86 12.18
N TRP A 300 -6.46 10.77 10.92
CA TRP A 300 -7.04 9.57 10.31
C TRP A 300 -6.08 8.37 10.28
N GLY A 301 -4.77 8.64 10.22
CA GLY A 301 -3.74 7.65 9.89
C GLY A 301 -3.62 7.45 8.39
N ILE A 302 -2.41 7.17 7.91
CA ILE A 302 -2.13 7.11 6.46
C ILE A 302 -2.90 5.99 5.74
N HIS A 303 -3.26 4.92 6.45
CA HIS A 303 -4.11 3.85 5.92
C HIS A 303 -5.54 4.35 5.64
N ASN A 304 -6.24 4.84 6.67
CA ASN A 304 -7.61 5.33 6.48
C ASN A 304 -7.66 6.55 5.57
N ALA A 305 -6.69 7.46 5.69
CA ALA A 305 -6.62 8.65 4.86
C ALA A 305 -6.50 8.31 3.36
N GLY A 306 -5.72 7.29 3.00
CA GLY A 306 -5.60 6.84 1.61
C GLY A 306 -6.85 6.13 1.08
N HIS A 307 -7.48 5.25 1.86
CA HIS A 307 -8.78 4.65 1.48
C HIS A 307 -9.84 5.72 1.24
N TYR A 308 -10.01 6.65 2.18
CA TYR A 308 -11.05 7.67 2.07
C TYR A 308 -10.67 8.86 1.19
N MET A 309 -9.42 8.94 0.71
CA MET A 309 -9.06 9.81 -0.43
C MET A 309 -9.71 9.32 -1.73
N ILE A 310 -9.92 8.01 -1.87
CA ILE A 310 -10.67 7.41 -3.00
C ILE A 310 -12.18 7.54 -2.73
N GLY A 311 -12.60 7.11 -1.54
CA GLY A 311 -13.99 7.24 -1.07
C GLY A 311 -15.01 6.49 -1.92
N GLY A 312 -16.27 6.92 -1.86
CA GLY A 312 -17.36 6.35 -2.66
C GLY A 312 -17.65 4.87 -2.40
N ASP A 313 -17.97 4.13 -3.47
CA ASP A 313 -18.36 2.72 -3.44
C ASP A 313 -17.72 1.97 -4.63
N PRO A 314 -16.91 0.93 -4.37
CA PRO A 314 -16.69 0.32 -3.06
C PRO A 314 -15.46 0.88 -2.32
N GLY A 315 -14.76 1.90 -2.83
CA GLY A 315 -13.53 2.42 -2.24
C GLY A 315 -13.65 2.87 -0.77
N GLY A 316 -14.82 3.35 -0.37
CA GLY A 316 -15.14 3.68 1.02
C GLY A 316 -15.71 2.54 1.87
N ASP A 317 -15.86 1.33 1.33
CA ASP A 317 -16.32 0.14 2.06
C ASP A 317 -15.12 -0.67 2.56
N PHE A 318 -14.97 -0.77 3.89
CA PHE A 318 -13.85 -1.49 4.53
C PHE A 318 -13.65 -2.92 4.01
N PHE A 319 -14.72 -3.62 3.61
CA PHE A 319 -14.61 -5.00 3.14
C PHE A 319 -14.40 -5.07 1.62
N ALA A 320 -15.07 -4.19 0.87
CA ALA A 320 -15.11 -4.26 -0.59
C ALA A 320 -14.15 -3.27 -1.28
N SER A 321 -13.34 -2.52 -0.55
CA SER A 321 -12.43 -1.49 -1.09
C SER A 321 -11.53 -1.92 -2.25
N PRO A 322 -11.05 -3.19 -2.38
CA PRO A 322 -10.31 -3.61 -3.58
C PRO A 322 -11.13 -3.60 -4.87
N GLY A 323 -12.45 -3.43 -4.76
CA GLY A 323 -13.34 -3.25 -5.90
C GLY A 323 -13.14 -1.90 -6.61
N ASP A 324 -12.42 -0.96 -6.00
CA ASP A 324 -11.87 0.20 -6.71
C ASP A 324 -10.42 -0.09 -7.16
N PRO A 325 -10.08 0.02 -8.46
CA PRO A 325 -8.71 -0.19 -8.95
C PRO A 325 -7.63 0.67 -8.26
N ALA A 326 -7.99 1.82 -7.66
CA ALA A 326 -7.08 2.68 -6.92
C ALA A 326 -6.57 2.04 -5.60
N PHE A 327 -7.27 1.03 -5.06
CA PHE A 327 -6.86 0.30 -3.86
C PHE A 327 -5.42 -0.23 -3.95
N TYR A 328 -5.05 -0.80 -5.10
CA TYR A 328 -3.74 -1.45 -5.26
C TYR A 328 -2.59 -0.44 -5.25
N PHE A 329 -2.84 0.80 -5.68
CA PHE A 329 -1.87 1.90 -5.60
C PHE A 329 -1.74 2.43 -4.18
N HIS A 330 -2.87 2.56 -3.48
CA HIS A 330 -2.89 2.90 -2.06
C HIS A 330 -2.08 1.89 -1.25
N HIS A 331 -2.36 0.59 -1.40
CA HIS A 331 -1.60 -0.45 -0.71
C HIS A 331 -0.16 -0.59 -1.21
N GLY A 332 0.14 -0.23 -2.47
CA GLY A 332 1.51 -0.06 -2.95
C GLY A 332 2.29 1.00 -2.17
N MET A 333 1.66 2.15 -1.87
CA MET A 333 2.27 3.21 -1.06
C MET A 333 2.41 2.81 0.40
N LEU A 334 1.44 2.08 0.94
CA LEU A 334 1.52 1.57 2.29
C LEU A 334 2.62 0.53 2.47
N ASP A 335 2.81 -0.37 1.50
CA ASP A 335 3.91 -1.33 1.48
C ASP A 335 5.27 -0.63 1.33
N ARG A 336 5.34 0.43 0.52
CA ARG A 336 6.50 1.33 0.44
C ARG A 336 6.83 1.93 1.81
N VAL A 337 5.85 2.47 2.53
CA VAL A 337 6.07 3.08 3.85
C VAL A 337 6.57 2.06 4.87
N TRP A 338 6.03 0.84 4.86
CA TRP A 338 6.53 -0.24 5.72
C TRP A 338 7.95 -0.65 5.34
N TRP A 339 8.26 -0.77 4.05
CA TRP A 339 9.62 -1.04 3.59
C TRP A 339 10.62 0.01 4.06
N ILE A 340 10.31 1.30 3.88
CA ILE A 340 11.18 2.39 4.31
C ILE A 340 11.41 2.28 5.82
N TRP A 341 10.36 2.01 6.60
CA TRP A 341 10.48 1.78 8.04
C TRP A 341 11.38 0.58 8.39
N GLN A 342 11.23 -0.56 7.71
CA GLN A 342 12.04 -1.75 7.95
C GLN A 342 13.53 -1.47 7.67
N MET A 343 13.83 -0.79 6.58
CA MET A 343 15.21 -0.59 6.11
C MET A 343 15.96 0.53 6.82
N GLN A 344 15.33 1.29 7.71
CA GLN A 344 16.06 2.16 8.65
C GLN A 344 16.99 1.35 9.56
N ASP A 345 16.56 0.16 9.97
CA ASP A 345 17.31 -0.74 10.88
C ASP A 345 16.89 -2.19 10.62
N PRO A 346 17.30 -2.78 9.48
CA PRO A 346 16.75 -4.04 9.00
C PRO A 346 17.02 -5.21 9.95
N GLU A 347 18.14 -5.19 10.68
CA GLU A 347 18.48 -6.24 11.66
C GLU A 347 17.45 -6.33 12.79
N ASN A 348 16.84 -5.21 13.16
CA ASN A 348 15.91 -5.13 14.28
C ASN A 348 14.46 -4.94 13.84
N ARG A 349 14.16 -4.77 12.54
CA ARG A 349 12.83 -4.40 12.06
C ARG A 349 12.20 -5.38 11.07
N VAL A 350 12.99 -6.09 10.24
CA VAL A 350 12.43 -6.97 9.19
C VAL A 350 11.56 -8.09 9.80
N ASP A 351 12.04 -8.75 10.85
CA ASP A 351 11.33 -9.87 11.48
C ASP A 351 10.32 -9.45 12.55
N LYS A 352 9.99 -8.15 12.65
CA LYS A 352 9.05 -7.65 13.65
C LYS A 352 7.62 -7.73 13.14
N VAL A 353 6.73 -8.15 14.03
CA VAL A 353 5.30 -8.33 13.76
C VAL A 353 4.50 -7.62 14.86
N PRO A 354 3.56 -6.72 14.50
CA PRO A 354 2.75 -6.01 15.48
C PRO A 354 1.91 -6.95 16.35
N GLY A 355 1.57 -6.50 17.56
CA GLY A 355 0.66 -7.19 18.48
C GLY A 355 1.29 -8.38 19.22
N THR A 356 2.59 -8.59 19.07
CA THR A 356 3.34 -9.64 19.79
C THR A 356 3.87 -9.19 21.15
N SER A 357 4.00 -7.87 21.36
CA SER A 357 4.53 -7.29 22.60
C SER A 357 3.45 -6.64 23.45
N THR A 358 2.40 -6.10 22.83
CA THR A 358 1.29 -5.42 23.51
C THR A 358 -0.08 -5.85 22.98
N SER A 359 -1.11 -5.68 23.80
CA SER A 359 -2.50 -6.00 23.40
C SER A 359 -2.99 -4.92 22.44
N MET A 360 -3.39 -5.31 21.24
CA MET A 360 -3.78 -4.37 20.19
C MET A 360 -5.24 -4.59 19.76
N PRO A 361 -6.02 -3.52 19.54
CA PRO A 361 -7.38 -3.64 19.06
C PRO A 361 -7.41 -4.23 17.64
N MET A 362 -8.35 -5.14 17.40
CA MET A 362 -8.61 -5.75 16.09
C MET A 362 -9.66 -4.95 15.33
N PRO A 363 -9.31 -4.27 14.22
CA PRO A 363 -10.29 -3.69 13.31
C PRO A 363 -11.28 -4.77 12.82
N GLY A 364 -12.56 -4.42 12.69
CA GLY A 364 -13.61 -5.32 12.16
C GLY A 364 -14.15 -6.39 13.11
N HIS A 365 -13.63 -6.53 14.34
CA HIS A 365 -14.08 -7.54 15.32
C HIS A 365 -14.68 -6.94 16.61
N GLY A 366 -15.39 -5.81 16.50
CA GLY A 366 -16.07 -5.21 17.65
C GLY A 366 -15.13 -4.72 18.77
N GLY A 367 -13.86 -4.46 18.47
CA GLY A 367 -12.91 -3.87 19.42
C GLY A 367 -12.28 -4.85 20.41
N MET A 368 -12.30 -6.17 20.14
CA MET A 368 -11.49 -7.13 20.89
C MET A 368 -10.00 -6.82 20.72
N SER A 369 -9.25 -6.80 21.83
CA SER A 369 -7.79 -6.68 21.83
C SER A 369 -7.14 -7.97 22.27
N MET A 370 -6.10 -8.41 21.57
CA MET A 370 -5.33 -9.60 21.94
C MET A 370 -3.83 -9.34 21.83
N VAL A 371 -3.06 -10.06 22.65
CA VAL A 371 -1.61 -10.21 22.47
C VAL A 371 -1.41 -11.52 21.71
N ALA A 372 -0.85 -11.46 20.51
CA ALA A 372 -0.47 -12.65 19.77
C ALA A 372 0.78 -13.26 20.41
N LYS A 373 0.80 -14.59 20.64
CA LYS A 373 2.04 -15.22 21.09
C LYS A 373 3.02 -15.26 19.94
N ARG A 374 4.29 -14.98 20.24
CA ARG A 374 5.36 -15.00 19.23
C ARG A 374 5.48 -16.34 18.50
N GLU A 375 5.24 -17.45 19.21
CA GLU A 375 5.21 -18.81 18.64
C GLU A 375 4.10 -18.96 17.60
N ASP A 376 2.89 -18.46 17.90
CA ASP A 376 1.74 -18.50 16.99
C ASP A 376 2.02 -17.72 15.69
N VAL A 377 2.84 -16.66 15.76
CA VAL A 377 3.23 -15.86 14.58
C VAL A 377 4.24 -16.57 13.69
N GLN A 378 5.17 -17.34 14.26
CA GLN A 378 6.18 -18.06 13.46
C GLN A 378 5.55 -19.14 12.59
N ASP A 379 4.50 -19.78 13.08
CA ASP A 379 3.76 -20.81 12.36
C ASP A 379 2.51 -20.26 11.63
N ALA A 380 2.28 -18.95 11.69
CA ALA A 380 1.13 -18.31 11.06
C ALA A 380 1.18 -18.45 9.53
N VAL A 381 0.03 -18.73 8.94
CA VAL A 381 -0.16 -18.86 7.49
C VAL A 381 -1.07 -17.74 7.00
N VAL A 382 -0.67 -17.12 5.89
CA VAL A 382 -1.52 -16.24 5.09
C VAL A 382 -2.07 -17.08 3.94
N ASP A 383 -3.37 -17.33 3.96
CA ASP A 383 -4.10 -18.01 2.90
C ASP A 383 -4.98 -16.99 2.20
N LEU A 384 -4.78 -16.77 0.89
CA LEU A 384 -5.59 -15.86 0.07
C LEU A 384 -6.62 -16.63 -0.78
N GLY A 385 -6.87 -17.90 -0.44
CA GLY A 385 -7.91 -18.72 -1.02
C GLY A 385 -7.73 -18.91 -2.53
N TRP A 386 -8.71 -18.44 -3.30
CA TRP A 386 -8.71 -18.57 -4.76
C TRP A 386 -7.82 -17.55 -5.47
N THR A 387 -7.23 -16.60 -4.74
CA THR A 387 -6.34 -15.57 -5.31
C THR A 387 -4.89 -16.02 -5.32
N ALA A 388 -4.39 -16.62 -4.24
CA ALA A 388 -3.01 -17.09 -4.13
C ALA A 388 -2.87 -18.23 -3.11
N PRO A 389 -1.87 -19.11 -3.27
CA PRO A 389 -1.63 -20.22 -2.34
C PRO A 389 -1.38 -19.77 -0.89
N ALA A 390 -1.61 -20.67 0.06
CA ALA A 390 -1.22 -20.47 1.44
C ALA A 390 0.31 -20.41 1.60
N VAL A 391 0.80 -19.41 2.32
CA VAL A 391 2.24 -19.17 2.57
C VAL A 391 2.47 -18.80 4.03
N ARG A 392 3.67 -19.02 4.55
CA ARG A 392 3.97 -18.60 5.93
C ARG A 392 4.09 -17.09 6.00
N LEU A 393 3.54 -16.50 7.05
CA LEU A 393 3.55 -15.05 7.28
C LEU A 393 4.98 -14.48 7.28
N MET A 394 5.90 -15.16 7.97
CA MET A 394 7.29 -14.70 8.08
C MET A 394 8.04 -14.71 6.73
N ASP A 395 7.61 -15.51 5.76
CA ASP A 395 8.21 -15.49 4.42
C ASP A 395 7.84 -14.21 3.65
N LEU A 396 6.81 -13.47 4.09
CA LEU A 396 6.31 -12.24 3.45
C LEU A 396 6.90 -10.96 4.05
N ASN A 397 7.52 -11.04 5.24
CA ASN A 397 8.08 -9.87 5.92
C ASN A 397 9.26 -9.24 5.16
N GLU A 398 9.93 -10.01 4.32
CA GLU A 398 11.03 -9.57 3.48
C GLU A 398 10.56 -9.40 2.03
N GLN A 399 10.82 -8.25 1.42
CA GLN A 399 10.54 -8.04 -0.01
C GLN A 399 11.73 -8.31 -0.94
N MET A 400 12.95 -8.36 -0.39
CA MET A 400 14.18 -8.64 -1.12
C MET A 400 14.65 -10.06 -0.80
N GLY A 401 13.98 -11.05 -1.39
CA GLY A 401 14.28 -12.47 -1.23
C GLY A 401 13.29 -13.25 -0.35
N GLY A 402 12.21 -12.62 0.11
CA GLY A 402 11.10 -13.32 0.78
C GLY A 402 10.37 -14.27 -0.15
N LEU A 403 9.52 -15.12 0.43
CA LEU A 403 8.77 -16.16 -0.28
C LEU A 403 9.67 -17.01 -1.19
N GLY A 404 10.80 -17.46 -0.66
CA GLY A 404 11.77 -18.25 -1.42
C GLY A 404 12.41 -17.52 -2.61
N GLY A 405 12.39 -16.19 -2.63
CA GLY A 405 12.92 -15.36 -3.71
C GLY A 405 11.87 -14.82 -4.68
N GLU A 406 10.59 -15.18 -4.53
CA GLU A 406 9.51 -14.66 -5.38
C GLU A 406 9.19 -13.18 -5.08
N LEU A 407 9.40 -12.74 -3.84
CA LEU A 407 9.44 -11.32 -3.52
C LEU A 407 10.85 -10.80 -3.85
N CYS A 408 10.95 -9.97 -4.88
CA CYS A 408 12.19 -9.30 -5.25
C CYS A 408 11.90 -7.95 -5.92
N TYR A 409 11.62 -6.94 -5.10
CA TYR A 409 11.30 -5.60 -5.58
C TYR A 409 11.64 -4.49 -4.58
N ILE A 410 11.81 -3.30 -5.11
CA ILE A 410 12.07 -2.05 -4.38
C ILE A 410 11.13 -0.94 -4.87
N TYR A 411 11.10 0.15 -4.11
CA TYR A 411 10.40 1.37 -4.49
C TYR A 411 11.38 2.47 -4.89
N VAL A 412 10.93 3.30 -5.84
CA VAL A 412 11.66 4.47 -6.34
C VAL A 412 10.71 5.62 -6.53
#